data_AF-A0A482XG80-F1
#
_entry.id   AF-A0A482XG80-F1
#
_cell.length_a   1.000
_cell.length_b   1.000
_cell.length_c   1.000
_cell.angle_alpha   90.00
_cell.angle_beta   90.00
_cell.angle_gamma   90.00
#
_symmetry.space_group_name_H-M   'P 1'
#
loop_
_entity.id
_entity.type
_entity.pdbx_description
1 polymer ?
#
loop_
_entity_poly.entity_id
_entity_poly.type
_entity_poly.pdbx_seq_one_letter_code
_entity_poly.pdbx_strand_id
1 'polypeptide(L)'
;MDEQIRRKLTREEYELQFFGFTHTMFNNYVRNLTIQEIKNSVTTLKDNLKRKYSEEIPEEELNFLGDRLLDLYMNSSKVPSSNIEKVIEECISVPDHVLLVEDEAYQRNQFPGVEVDELDKQIQELKCQAVKAKYMEMRLMEELAIIDLTVDLGKKKVNELKKKALVIKQKDKRNKELVDKLEATISSDLV
;
A
#
# COMPACT_ATOMS: atom_id res chain seq x y z
N MET A 1 4.36 -26.78 18.63
CA MET A 1 5.44 -26.44 17.66
C MET A 1 6.56 -25.84 18.48
N ASP A 2 7.75 -26.44 18.41
CA ASP A 2 8.86 -26.15 19.31
C ASP A 2 9.41 -24.72 19.10
N GLU A 3 9.81 -24.03 20.17
CA GLU A 3 10.23 -22.62 20.11
C GLU A 3 11.49 -22.43 19.28
N GLN A 4 12.39 -23.41 19.31
CA GLN A 4 13.60 -23.45 18.49
C GLN A 4 13.29 -23.54 16.99
N ILE A 5 12.25 -24.30 16.61
CA ILE A 5 11.83 -24.43 15.22
C ILE A 5 11.31 -23.09 14.70
N ARG A 6 10.53 -22.37 15.52
CA ARG A 6 10.05 -21.02 15.17
C ARG A 6 11.19 -20.02 15.00
N ARG A 7 12.15 -20.00 15.93
CA ARG A 7 13.33 -19.11 15.84
C ARG A 7 14.15 -19.38 14.57
N LYS A 8 14.32 -20.65 14.21
CA LYS A 8 15.03 -21.03 12.99
C LYS A 8 14.30 -20.58 11.73
N LEU A 9 12.97 -20.75 11.69
CA LEU A 9 12.13 -20.25 10.59
C LEU A 9 12.23 -18.74 10.43
N THR A 10 12.16 -17.97 11.53
CA THR A 10 12.29 -16.51 11.48
C THR A 10 13.67 -16.04 11.02
N ARG A 11 14.75 -16.77 11.36
CA ARG A 11 16.11 -16.42 10.93
C ARG A 11 16.30 -16.65 9.43
N GLU A 12 15.84 -17.80 8.92
CA GLU A 12 15.90 -18.09 7.48
C GLU A 12 15.03 -17.13 6.66
N GLU A 13 13.89 -16.68 7.18
CA GLU A 13 13.08 -15.62 6.56
C GLU A 13 13.85 -14.29 6.45
N TYR A 14 14.56 -13.91 7.51
CA TYR A 14 15.38 -12.70 7.55
C TYR A 14 16.57 -12.77 6.59
N GLU A 15 17.24 -13.92 6.52
CA GLU A 15 18.28 -14.19 5.53
C GLU A 15 17.76 -14.12 4.10
N LEU A 16 16.57 -14.70 3.85
CA LEU A 16 15.95 -14.68 2.54
C LEU A 16 15.62 -13.24 2.11
N GLN A 17 15.13 -12.40 3.02
CA GLN A 17 14.87 -10.99 2.76
C GLN A 17 16.15 -10.22 2.42
N PHE A 18 17.24 -10.45 3.16
CA PHE A 18 18.48 -9.70 2.99
C PHE A 18 19.36 -10.18 1.82
N PHE A 19 19.58 -11.50 1.72
CA PHE A 19 20.47 -12.10 0.71
C PHE A 19 19.74 -12.61 -0.53
N GLY A 20 18.42 -12.80 -0.47
CA GLY A 20 17.64 -13.46 -1.54
C GLY A 20 17.77 -14.99 -1.55
N PHE A 21 18.49 -15.56 -0.59
CA PHE A 21 18.63 -17.00 -0.36
C PHE A 21 18.95 -17.26 1.11
N THR A 22 18.74 -18.50 1.57
CA THR A 22 19.05 -18.89 2.95
C THR A 22 20.41 -19.60 3.04
N HIS A 23 21.02 -19.61 4.23
CA HIS A 23 22.23 -20.41 4.47
C HIS A 23 22.00 -21.90 4.16
N THR A 24 20.80 -22.42 4.42
CA THR A 24 20.41 -23.81 4.09
C THR A 24 20.41 -24.09 2.59
N MET A 25 19.89 -23.16 1.78
CA MET A 25 19.94 -23.27 0.31
C MET A 25 21.38 -23.25 -0.20
N PHE A 26 22.20 -22.34 0.31
CA PHE A 26 23.60 -22.24 -0.09
C PHE A 26 24.41 -23.48 0.30
N ASN A 27 24.22 -24.00 1.52
CA ASN A 27 24.82 -25.26 1.99
C ASN A 27 24.46 -26.44 1.09
N ASN A 28 23.19 -26.56 0.70
CA ASN A 28 22.75 -27.62 -0.21
C ASN A 28 23.39 -27.48 -1.60
N TYR A 29 23.51 -26.25 -2.10
CA TYR A 29 24.18 -25.99 -3.37
C TYR A 29 25.65 -26.40 -3.34
N VAL A 30 26.41 -25.98 -2.31
CA VAL A 30 27.83 -26.34 -2.14
C VAL A 30 28.01 -27.85 -2.00
N ARG A 31 27.14 -28.51 -1.23
CA ARG A 31 27.17 -29.98 -1.05
C ARG A 31 26.95 -30.70 -2.39
N ASN A 32 25.95 -30.29 -3.15
CA ASN A 32 25.65 -30.88 -4.45
C ASN A 32 26.78 -30.66 -5.46
N LEU A 33 27.35 -29.46 -5.49
CA LEU A 33 28.50 -29.14 -6.33
C LEU A 33 29.70 -30.04 -5.99
N THR A 34 30.01 -30.18 -4.70
CA THR A 34 31.10 -31.05 -4.23
C THR A 34 30.87 -32.51 -4.64
N ILE A 35 29.65 -33.01 -4.48
CA ILE A 35 29.27 -34.38 -4.89
C ILE A 35 29.45 -34.56 -6.40
N GLN A 36 29.05 -33.58 -7.20
CA GLN A 36 29.21 -33.62 -8.66
C GLN A 36 30.67 -33.62 -9.06
N GLU A 37 31.51 -32.78 -8.45
CA GLU A 37 32.94 -32.72 -8.75
C GLU A 37 33.67 -34.02 -8.39
N ILE A 38 33.33 -34.64 -7.25
CA ILE A 38 33.86 -35.98 -6.88
C ILE A 38 33.48 -37.01 -7.95
N LYS A 39 32.20 -37.05 -8.35
CA LYS A 39 31.70 -37.98 -9.37
C LYS A 39 32.41 -37.77 -10.71
N ASN A 40 32.50 -36.52 -11.17
CA ASN A 40 33.15 -36.18 -12.43
C ASN A 40 34.64 -36.56 -12.41
N SER A 41 35.32 -36.32 -11.29
CA SER A 41 36.74 -36.67 -11.13
C SER A 41 36.96 -38.18 -11.17
N VAL A 42 36.12 -38.97 -10.48
CA VAL A 42 36.20 -40.44 -10.51
C VAL A 42 35.88 -40.98 -11.90
N THR A 43 34.83 -40.49 -12.55
CA THR A 43 34.47 -40.90 -13.92
C THR A 43 35.60 -40.58 -14.90
N THR A 44 36.16 -39.37 -14.84
CA THR A 44 37.29 -38.95 -15.69
C THR A 44 38.51 -39.85 -15.46
N LEU A 45 38.80 -40.20 -14.21
CA LEU A 45 39.88 -41.12 -13.87
C LEU A 45 39.62 -42.53 -14.45
N LYS A 46 38.40 -43.06 -14.31
CA LYS A 46 38.00 -44.35 -14.90
C LYS A 46 38.16 -44.32 -16.41
N ASP A 47 37.66 -43.29 -17.08
CA ASP A 47 37.73 -43.16 -18.55
C ASP A 47 39.17 -43.06 -19.06
N ASN A 48 40.05 -42.40 -18.30
CA ASN A 48 41.48 -42.32 -18.63
C ASN A 48 42.17 -43.67 -18.44
N LEU A 49 41.87 -44.40 -17.36
CA LEU A 49 42.42 -45.73 -17.10
C LEU A 49 41.91 -46.74 -18.14
N LYS A 50 40.62 -46.71 -18.47
CA LYS A 50 40.02 -47.56 -19.50
C LYS A 50 40.69 -47.34 -20.86
N ARG A 51 40.94 -46.08 -21.24
CA ARG A 51 41.62 -45.76 -22.51
C ARG A 51 43.06 -46.24 -22.57
N LYS A 52 43.78 -46.28 -21.44
CA LYS A 52 45.21 -46.58 -21.40
C LYS A 52 45.53 -48.05 -21.13
N TYR A 53 44.64 -48.75 -20.42
CA TYR A 53 44.88 -50.10 -19.89
C TYR A 53 43.72 -51.07 -20.19
N SER A 54 42.96 -50.85 -21.26
CA SER A 54 41.77 -51.66 -21.62
C SER A 54 42.06 -53.15 -21.82
N GLU A 55 43.29 -53.52 -22.20
CA GLU A 55 43.68 -54.91 -22.42
C GLU A 55 44.20 -55.59 -21.14
N GLU A 56 44.57 -54.81 -20.14
CA GLU A 56 45.22 -55.28 -18.91
C GLU A 56 44.25 -55.36 -17.73
N ILE A 57 43.26 -54.46 -17.69
CA ILE A 57 42.32 -54.34 -16.57
C ILE A 57 40.90 -54.64 -17.07
N PRO A 58 40.22 -55.67 -16.55
CA PRO A 58 38.82 -55.93 -16.83
C PRO A 58 37.93 -54.72 -16.48
N GLU A 59 36.96 -54.42 -17.32
CA GLU A 59 36.04 -53.29 -17.11
C GLU A 59 35.24 -53.42 -15.79
N GLU A 60 34.88 -54.65 -15.40
CA GLU A 60 34.18 -54.93 -14.15
C GLU A 60 35.02 -54.54 -12.92
N GLU A 61 36.33 -54.82 -12.95
CA GLU A 61 37.25 -54.50 -11.85
C GLU A 61 37.46 -52.97 -11.76
N LEU A 62 37.58 -52.29 -12.90
CA LEU A 62 37.67 -50.84 -12.95
C LEU A 62 36.40 -50.16 -12.44
N ASN A 63 35.23 -50.74 -12.74
CA ASN A 63 33.95 -50.26 -12.22
C ASN A 63 33.86 -50.42 -10.70
N PHE A 64 34.18 -51.61 -10.19
CA PHE A 64 34.20 -51.88 -8.77
C PHE A 64 35.16 -50.96 -8.00
N LEU A 65 36.38 -50.76 -8.50
CA LEU A 65 37.36 -49.86 -7.89
C LEU A 65 36.90 -48.40 -7.93
N GLY A 66 36.28 -47.98 -9.04
CA GLY A 66 35.72 -46.64 -9.19
C GLY A 66 34.61 -46.35 -8.19
N ASP A 67 33.68 -47.29 -8.03
CA ASP A 67 32.56 -47.15 -7.07
C ASP A 67 33.08 -47.11 -5.63
N ARG A 68 34.05 -47.99 -5.31
CA ARG A 68 34.70 -48.00 -3.99
C ARG A 68 35.47 -46.70 -3.71
N LEU A 69 36.13 -46.14 -4.72
CA LEU A 69 36.85 -44.87 -4.60
C LEU A 69 35.86 -43.72 -4.34
N LEU A 70 34.74 -43.71 -5.06
CA LEU A 70 33.66 -42.73 -4.87
C LEU A 70 33.10 -42.81 -3.45
N ASP A 71 32.80 -44.01 -2.95
CA ASP A 71 32.31 -44.21 -1.57
C ASP A 71 33.32 -43.73 -0.52
N LEU A 72 34.61 -43.99 -0.72
CA LEU A 72 35.67 -43.50 0.17
C LEU A 72 35.72 -41.97 0.19
N TYR A 73 35.70 -41.33 -0.98
CA TYR A 73 35.70 -39.87 -1.06
C TYR A 73 34.44 -39.27 -0.43
N MET A 74 33.26 -39.81 -0.73
CA MET A 74 31.99 -39.35 -0.14
C MET A 74 31.96 -39.51 1.38
N ASN A 75 32.53 -40.58 1.91
CA ASN A 75 32.61 -40.76 3.36
C ASN A 75 33.63 -39.84 4.00
N SER A 76 34.80 -39.65 3.36
CA SER A 76 35.84 -38.75 3.85
C SER A 76 35.43 -37.27 3.80
N SER A 77 34.59 -36.89 2.84
CA SER A 77 34.13 -35.50 2.66
C SER A 77 33.05 -35.07 3.66
N LYS A 78 32.41 -36.00 4.38
CA LYS A 78 31.36 -35.69 5.37
C LYS A 78 31.83 -34.71 6.45
N VAL A 79 33.00 -34.95 7.05
CA VAL A 79 33.52 -34.12 8.14
C VAL A 79 33.91 -32.72 7.64
N PRO A 80 34.72 -32.57 6.57
CA PRO A 80 34.97 -31.26 5.97
C PRO A 80 33.70 -30.52 5.54
N SER A 81 32.73 -31.23 4.95
CA SER A 81 31.47 -30.63 4.51
C SER A 81 30.68 -30.07 5.69
N SER A 82 30.60 -30.81 6.80
CA SER A 82 29.94 -30.32 8.02
C SER A 82 30.64 -29.09 8.61
N ASN A 83 31.97 -29.02 8.53
CA ASN A 83 32.71 -27.83 8.97
C ASN A 83 32.43 -26.62 8.07
N ILE A 84 32.41 -26.82 6.75
CA ILE A 84 32.05 -25.78 5.79
C ILE A 84 30.62 -25.30 6.04
N GLU A 85 29.68 -26.20 6.33
CA GLU A 85 28.29 -25.85 6.62
C GLU A 85 28.14 -24.91 7.82
N LYS A 86 28.94 -25.13 8.88
CA LYS A 86 28.98 -24.24 10.05
C LYS A 86 29.55 -22.87 9.72
N VAL A 87 30.65 -22.83 8.96
CA VAL A 87 31.26 -21.56 8.54
C VAL A 87 30.32 -20.78 7.63
N ILE A 88 29.61 -21.46 6.74
CA ILE A 88 28.58 -20.84 5.90
C ILE A 88 27.47 -20.26 6.76
N GLU A 89 26.99 -21.00 7.76
CA GLU A 89 25.98 -20.48 8.69
C GLU A 89 26.50 -19.23 9.43
N GLU A 90 27.74 -19.23 9.92
CA GLU A 90 28.35 -18.07 10.58
C GLU A 90 28.48 -16.85 9.66
N CYS A 91 28.79 -17.04 8.38
CA CYS A 91 29.01 -15.96 7.42
C CYS A 91 27.72 -15.41 6.79
N ILE A 92 26.73 -16.27 6.55
CA ILE A 92 25.51 -15.94 5.79
C ILE A 92 24.32 -15.70 6.73
N SER A 93 24.43 -16.04 8.00
CA SER A 93 23.34 -15.77 8.91
C SER A 93 23.24 -14.31 9.33
N VAL A 94 22.01 -13.81 9.39
CA VAL A 94 21.72 -12.53 10.03
C VAL A 94 21.65 -12.78 11.55
N PRO A 95 22.42 -12.06 12.38
CA PRO A 95 22.34 -12.21 13.83
C PRO A 95 21.00 -11.76 14.40
N ASP A 96 20.47 -12.47 15.39
CA ASP A 96 19.14 -12.20 15.98
C ASP A 96 18.96 -10.78 16.56
N HIS A 97 20.07 -10.11 16.90
CA HIS A 97 20.05 -8.75 17.46
C HIS A 97 20.17 -7.65 16.39
N VAL A 98 20.39 -8.03 15.14
CA VAL A 98 20.52 -7.10 14.02
C VAL A 98 19.15 -6.94 13.38
N LEU A 99 18.70 -5.69 13.33
CA LEU A 99 17.50 -5.31 12.59
C LEU A 99 17.91 -4.88 11.18
N LEU A 100 17.22 -5.36 10.16
CA LEU A 100 17.45 -4.94 8.79
C LEU A 100 17.04 -3.47 8.60
N VAL A 101 17.69 -2.79 7.65
CA VAL A 101 17.46 -1.36 7.38
C VAL A 101 16.02 -1.13 6.95
N GLU A 102 15.43 -2.07 6.21
CA GLU A 102 14.03 -2.01 5.79
C GLU A 102 13.05 -2.01 6.97
N ASP A 103 13.43 -2.66 8.08
CA ASP A 103 12.59 -2.82 9.26
C ASP A 103 12.85 -1.76 10.32
N GLU A 104 13.92 -0.97 10.21
CA GLU A 104 14.28 0.07 11.19
C GLU A 104 13.14 1.06 11.44
N ALA A 105 12.40 1.46 10.40
CA ALA A 105 11.33 2.44 10.52
C ALA A 105 10.10 1.90 11.29
N TYR A 106 9.84 0.60 11.18
CA TYR A 106 8.61 -0.04 11.68
C TYR A 106 8.83 -0.73 13.03
N GLN A 107 9.97 -1.40 13.20
CA GLN A 107 10.25 -2.17 14.41
C GLN A 107 10.96 -1.36 15.50
N ARG A 108 11.63 -0.24 15.19
CA ARG A 108 12.12 0.66 16.25
C ARG A 108 10.98 1.38 16.96
N ASN A 109 9.94 1.74 16.22
CA ASN A 109 8.75 2.40 16.75
C ASN A 109 7.60 1.41 16.72
N GLN A 110 7.64 0.41 17.62
CA GLN A 110 6.50 -0.50 17.76
C GLN A 110 5.33 0.26 18.38
N PHE A 111 4.33 0.56 17.55
CA PHE A 111 3.06 1.08 18.04
C PHE A 111 2.33 -0.06 18.75
N PRO A 112 2.06 0.02 20.07
CA PRO A 112 1.27 -0.98 20.76
C PRO A 112 -0.11 -1.07 20.10
N GLY A 113 -0.71 -2.26 20.06
CA GLY A 113 -2.01 -2.48 19.40
C GLY A 113 -3.12 -1.54 19.89
N VAL A 114 -3.01 -1.04 21.14
CA VAL A 114 -3.91 -0.04 21.72
C VAL A 114 -3.90 1.28 20.95
N GLU A 115 -2.73 1.73 20.48
CA GLU A 115 -2.61 2.97 19.69
C GLU A 115 -3.21 2.81 18.29
N VAL A 116 -3.12 1.62 17.70
CA VAL A 116 -3.73 1.31 16.40
C VAL A 116 -5.27 1.33 16.51
N ASP A 117 -5.83 0.71 17.54
CA ASP A 117 -7.28 0.70 17.77
C ASP A 117 -7.83 2.11 18.05
N GLU A 118 -7.06 2.94 18.75
CA GLU A 118 -7.41 4.35 18.99
C GLU A 118 -7.35 5.17 17.70
N LEU A 119 -6.32 4.98 16.87
CA LEU A 119 -6.20 5.58 15.53
C LEU A 119 -7.39 5.19 14.64
N ASP A 120 -7.78 3.92 14.65
CA ASP A 120 -8.94 3.45 13.88
C ASP A 120 -10.24 4.09 14.34
N LYS A 121 -10.44 4.25 15.65
CA LYS A 121 -11.59 4.99 16.19
C LYS A 121 -11.60 6.44 15.72
N GLN A 122 -10.47 7.13 15.81
CA GLN A 122 -10.35 8.53 15.34
C GLN A 122 -10.65 8.65 13.85
N ILE A 123 -10.16 7.70 13.04
CA ILE A 123 -10.44 7.66 11.60
C ILE A 123 -11.95 7.49 11.34
N GLN A 124 -12.63 6.61 12.09
CA GLN A 124 -14.07 6.42 11.95
C GLN A 124 -14.87 7.66 12.37
N GLU A 125 -14.47 8.31 13.45
CA GLU A 125 -15.09 9.56 13.90
C GLU A 125 -14.94 10.67 12.86
N LEU A 126 -13.74 10.86 12.32
CA LEU A 126 -13.47 11.85 11.27
C LEU A 126 -14.27 11.56 9.99
N LYS A 127 -14.38 10.29 9.58
CA LYS A 127 -15.24 9.90 8.45
C LYS A 127 -16.70 10.26 8.70
N CYS A 128 -17.22 9.98 9.89
CA CYS A 128 -18.59 10.33 10.26
C CYS A 128 -18.80 11.85 10.25
N GLN A 129 -17.86 12.62 10.81
CA GLN A 129 -17.90 14.08 10.80
C GLN A 129 -17.87 14.64 9.37
N ALA A 130 -17.02 14.11 8.49
CA ALA A 130 -16.94 14.53 7.09
C ALA A 130 -18.28 14.30 6.36
N VAL A 131 -18.92 13.16 6.57
CA VAL A 131 -20.25 12.86 5.98
C VAL A 131 -21.31 13.85 6.49
N LYS A 132 -21.33 14.12 7.80
CA LYS A 132 -22.26 15.10 8.40
C LYS A 132 -22.03 16.51 7.87
N ALA A 133 -20.78 16.95 7.78
CA ALA A 133 -20.41 18.24 7.23
C ALA A 133 -20.87 18.39 5.78
N LYS A 134 -20.64 17.37 4.95
CA LYS A 134 -21.09 17.35 3.55
C LYS A 134 -22.60 17.38 3.42
N TYR A 135 -23.33 16.66 4.28
CA TYR A 135 -24.79 16.73 4.31
C TYR A 135 -25.29 18.13 4.67
N MET A 136 -24.67 18.76 5.67
CA MET A 136 -25.03 20.11 6.09
C MET A 136 -24.70 21.15 5.03
N GLU A 137 -23.56 21.02 4.34
CA GLU A 137 -23.20 21.85 3.19
C GLU A 137 -24.27 21.79 2.09
N MET A 138 -24.72 20.58 1.72
CA MET A 138 -25.79 20.42 0.73
C MET A 138 -27.09 21.09 1.17
N ARG A 139 -27.49 20.96 2.44
CA ARG A 139 -28.68 21.64 2.97
C ARG A 139 -28.57 23.15 2.95
N LEU A 140 -27.41 23.69 3.32
CA LEU A 140 -27.17 25.13 3.27
C LEU A 140 -27.22 25.66 1.82
N MET A 141 -26.70 24.91 0.86
CA MET A 141 -26.82 25.27 -0.57
C MET A 141 -28.28 25.29 -1.04
N GLU A 142 -29.10 24.32 -0.62
CA GLU A 142 -30.54 24.29 -0.92
C GLU A 142 -31.26 25.51 -0.30
N GLU A 143 -30.99 25.83 0.97
CA GLU A 143 -31.57 26.99 1.65
C GLU A 143 -31.18 28.31 0.98
N LEU A 144 -29.92 28.43 0.57
CA LEU A 144 -29.41 29.63 -0.11
C LEU A 144 -30.14 29.82 -1.46
N ALA A 145 -30.35 28.75 -2.22
CA ALA A 145 -31.11 28.81 -3.47
C ALA A 145 -32.58 29.23 -3.26
N ILE A 146 -33.22 28.79 -2.17
CA ILE A 146 -34.57 29.23 -1.80
C ILE A 146 -34.57 30.71 -1.43
N ILE A 147 -33.60 31.17 -0.65
CA ILE A 147 -33.46 32.58 -0.26
C ILE A 147 -33.31 33.45 -1.52
N ASP A 148 -32.42 33.08 -2.45
CA ASP A 148 -32.23 33.82 -3.70
C ASP A 148 -33.54 33.93 -4.51
N LEU A 149 -34.28 32.82 -4.64
CA LEU A 149 -35.57 32.81 -5.31
C LEU A 149 -36.58 33.75 -4.63
N THR A 150 -36.68 33.70 -3.30
CA THR A 150 -37.62 34.55 -2.54
C THR A 150 -37.25 36.03 -2.60
N VAL A 151 -35.96 36.36 -2.56
CA VAL A 151 -35.45 37.72 -2.73
C VAL A 151 -35.81 38.27 -4.10
N ASP A 152 -35.63 37.49 -5.16
CA ASP A 152 -35.97 37.92 -6.52
C ASP A 152 -37.47 38.08 -6.74
N LEU A 153 -38.30 37.20 -6.18
CA LEU A 153 -39.75 37.37 -6.17
C LEU A 153 -40.16 38.63 -5.40
N GLY A 154 -39.52 38.88 -4.24
CA GLY A 154 -39.70 40.09 -3.45
C GLY A 154 -39.38 41.36 -4.24
N LYS A 155 -38.21 41.40 -4.90
CA LYS A 155 -37.81 42.52 -5.77
C LYS A 155 -38.82 42.77 -6.89
N LYS A 156 -39.29 41.71 -7.57
CA LYS A 156 -40.32 41.82 -8.62
C LYS A 156 -41.60 42.44 -8.08
N LYS A 157 -42.10 41.97 -6.94
CA LYS A 157 -43.34 42.46 -6.32
C LYS A 157 -43.22 43.90 -5.83
N VAL A 158 -42.08 44.27 -5.25
CA VAL A 158 -41.78 45.66 -4.87
C VAL A 158 -41.79 46.57 -6.11
N ASN A 159 -41.20 46.13 -7.21
CA ASN A 159 -41.20 46.90 -8.46
C ASN A 159 -42.61 47.07 -9.05
N GLU A 160 -43.45 46.04 -9.00
CA GLU A 160 -44.86 46.15 -9.40
C GLU A 160 -45.64 47.15 -8.53
N LEU A 161 -45.46 47.10 -7.22
CA LEU A 161 -46.09 48.03 -6.29
C LEU A 161 -45.61 49.47 -6.53
N LYS A 162 -44.32 49.68 -6.80
CA LYS A 162 -43.78 50.99 -7.19
C LYS A 162 -44.44 51.52 -8.46
N LYS A 163 -44.63 50.68 -9.49
CA LYS A 163 -45.34 51.06 -10.73
C LYS A 163 -46.80 51.44 -10.44
N LYS A 164 -47.52 50.64 -9.66
CA LYS A 164 -48.92 50.93 -9.28
C LYS A 164 -49.04 52.23 -8.48
N ALA A 165 -48.15 52.45 -7.51
CA ALA A 165 -48.11 53.67 -6.71
C ALA A 165 -47.86 54.92 -7.58
N LEU A 166 -47.00 54.82 -8.60
CA LEU A 166 -46.76 55.91 -9.56
C LEU A 166 -48.02 56.25 -10.36
N VAL A 167 -48.76 55.24 -10.83
CA VAL A 167 -50.03 55.42 -11.55
C VAL A 167 -51.07 56.11 -10.65
N ILE A 168 -51.20 55.69 -9.40
CA ILE A 168 -52.10 56.33 -8.43
C ILE A 168 -51.73 57.80 -8.24
N LYS A 169 -50.44 58.09 -7.99
CA LYS A 169 -49.95 59.46 -7.83
C LYS A 169 -50.24 60.35 -9.05
N GLN A 170 -50.14 59.81 -10.26
CA GLN A 170 -50.51 60.52 -11.50
C GLN A 170 -52.02 60.77 -11.61
N LYS A 171 -52.85 59.78 -11.23
CA LYS A 171 -54.31 59.94 -11.18
C LYS A 171 -54.72 60.99 -10.15
N ASP A 172 -54.13 60.97 -8.96
CA ASP A 172 -54.43 61.95 -7.90
C ASP A 172 -54.06 63.36 -8.35
N LYS A 173 -52.92 63.53 -9.02
CA LYS A 173 -52.53 64.83 -9.62
C LYS A 173 -53.57 65.30 -10.64
N ARG A 174 -54.00 64.42 -11.54
CA ARG A 174 -54.98 64.74 -12.59
C ARG A 174 -56.37 65.04 -12.02
N ASN A 175 -56.78 64.31 -10.99
CA ASN A 175 -58.02 64.56 -10.27
C ASN A 175 -57.99 65.91 -9.57
N LYS A 176 -56.86 66.27 -8.93
CA LYS A 176 -56.68 67.59 -8.33
C LYS A 176 -56.80 68.71 -9.38
N GLU A 177 -56.12 68.58 -10.52
CA GLU A 177 -56.23 69.54 -11.63
C GLU A 177 -57.65 69.67 -12.19
N LEU A 178 -58.47 68.60 -12.15
CA LEU A 178 -59.87 68.64 -12.55
C LEU A 178 -60.76 69.33 -11.51
N VAL A 179 -60.52 69.09 -10.22
CA VAL A 179 -61.22 69.78 -9.12
C VAL A 179 -60.93 71.28 -9.19
N ASP A 180 -59.66 71.67 -9.31
CA ASP A 180 -59.26 73.07 -9.42
C ASP A 180 -59.94 73.77 -10.63
N LYS A 181 -60.10 73.07 -11.77
CA LYS A 181 -60.82 73.58 -12.96
C LYS A 181 -62.33 73.69 -12.76
N LEU A 182 -62.95 72.73 -12.08
CA LEU A 182 -64.38 72.77 -11.76
C LEU A 182 -64.68 73.94 -10.82
N GLU A 183 -63.87 74.14 -9.79
CA GLU A 183 -63.98 75.26 -8.85
C GLU A 183 -63.84 76.62 -9.57
N ALA A 184 -62.92 76.73 -10.53
CA ALA A 184 -62.78 77.93 -11.35
C ALA A 184 -63.98 78.21 -12.27
N THR A 185 -64.63 77.16 -12.78
CA THR A 185 -65.80 77.28 -13.67
C THR A 185 -67.05 77.67 -12.87
N ILE A 186 -67.25 77.08 -11.69
CA ILE A 186 -68.33 77.45 -10.77
C ILE A 186 -68.18 78.91 -10.30
N SER A 187 -66.94 79.38 -10.10
CA SER A 187 -66.67 80.77 -9.73
C SER A 187 -66.88 81.76 -10.90
N SER A 188 -66.82 81.29 -12.15
CA SER A 188 -67.09 82.07 -13.37
C SER A 188 -68.59 82.19 -13.66
N ASP A 189 -69.39 81.17 -13.35
CA ASP A 189 -70.84 81.18 -13.58
C ASP A 189 -71.65 81.94 -12.51
N LEU A 190 -70.98 82.48 -11.48
CA LEU A 190 -71.56 83.26 -10.36
C LEU A 190 -71.30 84.78 -10.47
N VAL A 191 -70.79 85.27 -11.61
CA VAL A 191 -70.53 86.70 -11.91
C VAL A 191 -71.31 87.10 -13.16
#